data_AF-A0A3E4V820-F1
#
_entry.id   AF-A0A3E4V820-F1
#
_cell.length_a   1.000
_cell.length_b   1.000
_cell.length_c   1.000
_cell.angle_alpha   90.00
_cell.angle_beta   90.00
_cell.angle_gamma   90.00
#
_symmetry.space_group_name_H-M   'P 1'
#
loop_
_entity.id
_entity.type
_entity.pdbx_description
1 polymer ?
#
loop_
_entity_poly.entity_id
_entity_poly.type
_entity_poly.pdbx_seq_one_letter_code
_entity_poly.pdbx_strand_id
1 'polypeptide(L)'
;MKNGQALHTSPYVTQIEKYADSIKQLSRTFLHLEEKKSAFSNEEIEDMFDRTKERACKSCEKCSWCWEEDFVHTYQMGYEVLSAIDHYGSELNTETKRKLQQRCLRWEAFLQEMLGAFHDARQNMMWNNRIVLGREGCAVQMDTFADMLRSTAKELEKSLFSDERLEKKLASHLKKRGIRVLYSSFFLNREGKYEVHLTARAVKNTCVTIKALVKAVSEVMGRQFIAESDQAFMLGKEYQTIVCMEGPVFYTLYGVARIGKDCNKISGDNFMMRELGGGKLAVALSDGMGSGEKACRESTLVMELLEELLEAGFPAKAAIQMINTTLVMGREEIHFSTVDLSMFDLYTGECRLIKAGASSTFIKKGNKVERISSSSLPIGVMHSIEIESVQRTLEDGDFVVMITDGVLDALPVGEQDLLMETIIGGTTGGNPKELAHHILEQVLNWTGEEPMDDMTVLVVGIWNCQDTCILGTDSV
;
A
#
# COMPACT_ATOMS: atom_id res chain seq x y z
N MET A 1 9.17 -43.04 -10.68
CA MET A 1 9.58 -42.86 -12.08
C MET A 1 10.43 -41.59 -12.16
N LYS A 2 11.75 -41.77 -12.23
CA LYS A 2 12.72 -40.70 -12.48
C LYS A 2 12.91 -40.62 -13.99
N ASN A 3 12.44 -39.54 -14.60
CA ASN A 3 12.85 -39.01 -15.90
C ASN A 3 12.15 -37.65 -16.04
N GLY A 4 12.55 -36.69 -15.19
CA GLY A 4 12.25 -35.29 -15.45
C GLY A 4 13.18 -34.85 -16.57
N GLN A 5 12.63 -34.68 -17.77
CA GLN A 5 13.32 -33.95 -18.83
C GLN A 5 13.72 -32.60 -18.24
N ALA A 6 15.01 -32.26 -18.33
CA ALA A 6 15.48 -30.93 -18.02
C ALA A 6 14.74 -29.97 -18.97
N LEU A 7 13.78 -29.21 -18.41
CA LEU A 7 13.26 -28.03 -19.09
C LEU A 7 14.47 -27.13 -19.36
N HIS A 8 14.83 -26.97 -20.64
CA HIS A 8 15.74 -25.92 -21.04
C HIS A 8 15.13 -24.60 -20.52
N THR A 9 15.78 -24.01 -19.52
CA THR A 9 15.46 -22.68 -18.98
C THR A 9 15.29 -21.74 -20.17
N SER A 10 14.13 -21.11 -20.29
CA SER A 10 13.82 -20.27 -21.45
C SER A 10 14.88 -19.16 -21.52
N PRO A 11 15.47 -18.86 -22.70
CA PRO A 11 16.45 -17.78 -22.81
C PRO A 11 15.84 -16.43 -22.37
N TYR A 12 14.53 -16.25 -22.53
CA TYR A 12 13.79 -15.09 -22.05
C TYR A 12 13.69 -15.05 -20.52
N VAL A 13 13.51 -16.18 -19.86
CA VAL A 13 13.50 -16.25 -18.39
C VAL A 13 14.88 -15.91 -17.84
N THR A 14 15.93 -16.49 -18.43
CA THR A 14 17.31 -16.16 -18.06
C THR A 14 17.61 -14.66 -18.26
N GLN A 15 17.03 -14.03 -19.29
CA GLN A 15 17.17 -12.59 -19.53
C GLN A 15 16.46 -11.75 -18.46
N ILE A 16 15.24 -12.14 -18.05
CA ILE A 16 14.51 -11.45 -16.96
C ILE A 16 15.26 -11.56 -15.64
N GLU A 17 15.83 -12.74 -15.33
CA GLU A 17 16.65 -12.90 -14.12
C GLU A 17 17.88 -11.98 -14.11
N LYS A 18 18.56 -11.82 -15.26
CA LYS A 18 19.69 -10.88 -15.40
C LYS A 18 19.27 -9.42 -15.23
N TYR A 19 18.07 -9.04 -15.68
CA TYR A 19 17.53 -7.70 -15.42
C TYR A 19 17.29 -7.48 -13.93
N ALA A 20 16.69 -8.45 -13.25
CA ALA A 20 16.51 -8.39 -11.80
C ALA A 20 17.85 -8.26 -11.06
N ASP A 21 18.87 -9.01 -11.46
CA ASP A 21 20.22 -8.91 -10.87
C ASP A 21 20.83 -7.52 -11.02
N SER A 22 20.69 -6.94 -12.21
CA SER A 22 21.19 -5.59 -12.52
C SER A 22 20.48 -4.52 -11.67
N ILE A 23 19.16 -4.66 -11.48
CA ILE A 23 18.37 -3.74 -10.64
C ILE A 23 18.74 -3.89 -9.16
N LYS A 24 18.96 -5.11 -8.66
CA LYS A 24 19.48 -5.31 -7.28
C LYS A 24 20.85 -4.68 -7.09
N GLN A 25 21.72 -4.74 -8.09
CA GLN A 25 23.03 -4.09 -8.03
C GLN A 25 22.90 -2.56 -7.97
N LEU A 26 21.98 -1.98 -8.76
CA LEU A 26 21.68 -0.54 -8.69
C LEU A 26 21.14 -0.15 -7.30
N SER A 27 20.19 -0.91 -6.76
CA SER A 27 19.66 -0.71 -5.41
C SER A 27 20.76 -0.68 -4.34
N ARG A 28 21.65 -1.68 -4.33
CA ARG A 28 22.81 -1.72 -3.42
C ARG A 28 23.73 -0.52 -3.58
N THR A 29 23.95 -0.07 -4.81
CA THR A 29 24.79 1.11 -5.08
C THR A 29 24.14 2.37 -4.51
N PHE A 30 22.81 2.52 -4.65
CA PHE A 30 22.07 3.67 -4.12
C PHE A 30 22.12 3.76 -2.60
N LEU A 31 22.07 2.61 -1.90
CA LEU A 31 22.16 2.54 -0.43
C LEU A 31 23.54 2.92 0.12
N HIS A 32 24.61 2.85 -0.67
CA HIS A 32 25.98 3.03 -0.20
C HIS A 32 26.68 4.29 -0.73
N LEU A 33 25.99 5.12 -1.51
CA LEU A 33 26.64 6.27 -2.15
C LEU A 33 26.91 7.42 -1.19
N GLU A 34 26.00 7.73 -0.27
CA GLU A 34 26.17 8.81 0.72
C GLU A 34 25.45 8.45 2.03
N GLU A 35 26.10 8.73 3.16
CA GLU A 35 25.51 8.54 4.48
C GLU A 35 24.77 9.81 4.93
N LYS A 36 23.74 9.61 5.76
CA LYS A 36 23.03 10.71 6.42
C LYS A 36 23.99 11.47 7.34
N LYS A 37 24.12 12.78 7.14
CA LYS A 37 24.92 13.64 8.01
C LYS A 37 24.16 13.92 9.30
N SER A 38 24.82 13.74 10.45
CA SER A 38 24.30 14.14 11.78
C SER A 38 24.97 15.38 12.36
N ALA A 39 26.11 15.79 11.79
CA ALA A 39 26.88 16.97 12.18
C ALA A 39 27.58 17.58 10.96
N PHE A 40 28.02 18.83 11.09
CA PHE A 40 28.83 19.50 10.06
C PHE A 40 30.24 18.90 9.99
N SER A 41 30.79 18.80 8.79
CA SER A 41 32.20 18.44 8.59
C SER A 41 33.12 19.62 8.97
N ASN A 42 34.40 19.34 9.19
CA ASN A 42 35.38 20.40 9.44
C ASN A 42 35.47 21.39 8.26
N GLU A 43 35.38 20.90 7.02
CA GLU A 43 35.35 21.74 5.81
C GLU A 43 34.13 22.68 5.82
N GLU A 44 32.93 22.18 6.16
CA GLU A 44 31.72 23.01 6.25
C GLU A 44 31.84 24.08 7.35
N ILE A 45 32.49 23.76 8.47
CA ILE A 45 32.77 24.72 9.55
C ILE A 45 33.78 25.77 9.09
N GLU A 46 34.84 25.37 8.38
CA GLU A 46 35.83 26.28 7.78
C GLU A 46 35.17 27.25 6.78
N ASP A 47 34.28 26.75 5.92
CA ASP A 47 33.52 27.58 4.97
C ASP A 47 32.67 28.65 5.68
N MET A 48 32.06 28.31 6.83
CA MET A 48 31.32 29.29 7.64
C MET A 48 32.23 30.39 8.19
N PHE A 49 33.44 30.01 8.64
CA PHE A 49 34.44 30.96 9.14
C PHE A 49 34.99 31.85 8.02
N ASP A 50 35.29 31.29 6.85
CA ASP A 50 35.80 32.06 5.71
C ASP A 50 34.76 33.05 5.20
N ARG A 51 33.48 32.65 5.10
CA ARG A 51 32.39 33.57 4.78
C ARG A 51 32.32 34.74 5.77
N THR A 52 32.43 34.44 7.06
CA THR A 52 32.38 35.45 8.13
C THR A 52 33.60 36.37 8.07
N LYS A 53 34.78 35.82 7.78
CA LYS A 53 36.01 36.59 7.58
C LYS A 53 35.84 37.56 6.41
N GLU A 54 35.33 37.09 5.28
CA GLU A 54 35.16 37.91 4.07
C GLU A 54 34.11 39.00 4.21
N ARG A 55 32.94 38.67 4.78
CA ARG A 55 31.79 39.59 4.84
C ARG A 55 31.79 40.50 6.06
N ALA A 56 32.20 40.02 7.23
CA ALA A 56 32.19 40.79 8.46
C ALA A 56 33.58 41.29 8.89
N CYS A 57 34.63 40.48 8.75
CA CYS A 57 35.95 40.83 9.32
C CYS A 57 36.82 41.65 8.38
N LYS A 58 36.72 41.49 7.06
CA LYS A 58 37.61 42.12 6.06
C LYS A 58 37.66 43.64 6.13
N SER A 59 36.56 44.28 6.56
CA SER A 59 36.45 45.72 6.76
C SER A 59 36.78 46.18 8.20
N CYS A 60 37.26 45.28 9.08
CA CYS A 60 37.66 45.58 10.44
C CYS A 60 39.16 45.86 10.55
N GLU A 61 39.55 46.87 11.33
CA GLU A 61 40.94 47.26 11.56
C GLU A 61 41.79 46.17 12.24
N LYS A 62 41.17 45.29 13.04
CA LYS A 62 41.85 44.17 13.74
C LYS A 62 41.87 42.86 12.95
N CYS A 63 41.43 42.85 11.68
CA CYS A 63 41.27 41.61 10.91
C CYS A 63 42.57 40.79 10.80
N SER A 64 43.68 41.43 10.44
CA SER A 64 45.00 40.77 10.33
C SER A 64 45.44 40.19 11.67
N TRP A 65 45.31 40.95 12.75
CA TRP A 65 45.64 40.46 14.09
C TRP A 65 44.80 39.24 14.49
N CYS A 66 43.46 39.27 14.30
CA CYS A 66 42.59 38.16 14.69
C CYS A 66 42.85 36.88 13.88
N TRP A 67 43.10 36.99 12.57
CA TRP A 67 43.20 35.84 11.67
C TRP A 67 44.64 35.39 11.37
N GLU A 68 45.65 36.17 11.74
CA GLU A 68 47.08 35.81 11.57
C GLU A 68 47.78 35.61 12.93
N GLU A 69 47.73 36.59 13.83
CA GLU A 69 48.45 36.54 15.12
C GLU A 69 47.68 35.82 16.24
N ASP A 70 46.37 36.07 16.38
CA ASP A 70 45.49 35.52 17.41
C ASP A 70 44.47 34.51 16.86
N PHE A 71 44.89 33.75 15.84
CA PHE A 71 44.05 32.82 15.11
C PHE A 71 43.36 31.80 16.03
N VAL A 72 44.11 31.18 16.95
CA VAL A 72 43.59 30.10 17.81
C VAL A 72 42.45 30.59 18.70
N HIS A 73 42.60 31.75 19.35
CA HIS A 73 41.55 32.28 20.23
C HIS A 73 40.36 32.81 19.44
N THR A 74 40.58 33.38 18.26
CA THR A 74 39.51 33.82 17.35
C THR A 74 38.69 32.63 16.86
N TYR A 75 39.35 31.56 16.44
CA TYR A 75 38.72 30.32 15.98
C TYR A 75 37.94 29.64 17.12
N GLN A 76 38.52 29.55 18.32
CA GLN A 76 37.85 28.99 19.50
C GLN A 76 36.59 29.80 19.88
N MET A 77 36.69 31.13 19.91
CA MET A 77 35.53 32.01 20.17
C MET A 77 34.44 31.81 19.12
N GLY A 78 34.84 31.70 17.85
CA GLY A 78 33.93 31.42 16.75
C GLY A 78 33.21 30.08 16.90
N TYR A 79 33.92 29.03 17.34
CA TYR A 79 33.33 27.71 17.59
C TYR A 79 32.37 27.73 18.77
N GLU A 80 32.71 28.42 19.86
CA GLU A 80 31.81 28.64 21.01
C GLU A 80 30.52 29.36 20.58
N VAL A 81 30.61 30.29 19.63
CA VAL A 81 29.42 30.95 19.04
C VAL A 81 28.60 29.96 18.21
N LEU A 82 29.21 29.16 17.33
CA LEU A 82 28.47 28.15 16.55
C LEU A 82 27.78 27.12 17.46
N SER A 83 28.48 26.61 18.47
CA SER A 83 27.91 25.67 19.44
C SER A 83 26.76 26.30 20.23
N ALA A 84 26.87 27.57 20.61
CA ALA A 84 25.78 28.29 21.26
C ALA A 84 24.58 28.50 20.32
N ILE A 85 24.80 28.75 19.03
CA ILE A 85 23.72 28.86 18.02
C ILE A 85 22.99 27.51 17.86
N ASP A 86 23.73 26.40 17.83
CA ASP A 86 23.15 25.06 17.70
C ASP A 86 22.27 24.68 18.90
N HIS A 87 22.67 25.06 20.13
CA HIS A 87 21.94 24.72 21.35
C HIS A 87 20.81 25.68 21.70
N TYR A 88 21.01 27.00 21.53
CA TYR A 88 20.09 28.04 22.01
C TYR A 88 19.33 28.74 20.86
N GLY A 89 19.66 28.44 19.60
CA GLY A 89 19.04 29.05 18.43
C GLY A 89 19.49 30.49 18.20
N SER A 90 18.56 31.36 17.80
CA SER A 90 18.84 32.75 17.42
C SER A 90 19.25 33.65 18.60
N GLU A 91 18.97 33.24 19.83
CA GLU A 91 19.32 33.97 21.04
C GLU A 91 20.54 33.34 21.72
N LEU A 92 21.72 33.95 21.52
CA LEU A 92 22.92 33.56 22.27
C LEU A 92 22.69 33.70 23.79
N ASN A 93 23.26 32.78 24.55
CA ASN A 93 23.33 32.91 25.99
C ASN A 93 24.07 34.23 26.40
N THR A 94 23.77 34.74 27.59
CA THR A 94 24.28 36.05 28.05
C THR A 94 25.81 36.06 28.19
N GLU A 95 26.41 34.90 28.49
CA GLU A 95 27.85 34.77 28.70
C GLU A 95 28.65 34.82 27.40
N THR A 96 28.28 34.03 26.38
CA THR A 96 28.93 34.01 25.06
C THR A 96 28.77 35.35 24.36
N LYS A 97 27.59 35.98 24.47
CA LYS A 97 27.36 37.33 23.97
C LYS A 97 28.31 38.34 24.61
N ARG A 98 28.50 38.30 25.94
CA ARG A 98 29.43 39.18 26.65
C ARG A 98 30.89 38.94 26.24
N LYS A 99 31.31 37.68 26.10
CA LYS A 99 32.67 37.32 25.64
C LYS A 99 32.94 37.86 24.23
N LEU A 100 31.97 37.72 23.31
CA LEU A 100 32.07 38.23 21.95
C LEU A 100 32.16 39.76 21.91
N GLN A 101 31.35 40.46 22.70
CA GLN A 101 31.38 41.93 22.83
C GLN A 101 32.72 42.46 23.35
N GLN A 102 33.37 41.72 24.25
CA GLN A 102 34.65 42.12 24.84
C GLN A 102 35.83 41.95 23.87
N ARG A 103 35.75 40.98 22.95
CA ARG A 103 36.85 40.62 22.05
C ARG A 103 36.70 41.18 20.63
N CYS A 104 35.48 41.28 20.11
CA CYS A 104 35.22 41.68 18.73
C CYS A 104 34.68 43.11 18.63
N LEU A 105 35.40 43.98 17.91
CA LEU A 105 34.97 45.37 17.64
C LEU A 105 33.68 45.44 16.81
N ARG A 106 33.46 44.43 15.94
CA ARG A 106 32.29 44.30 15.06
C ARG A 106 31.44 43.09 15.45
N TRP A 107 31.23 42.88 16.74
CA TRP A 107 30.55 41.69 17.27
C TRP A 107 29.16 41.46 16.67
N GLU A 108 28.38 42.52 16.38
CA GLU A 108 27.04 42.41 15.77
C GLU A 108 27.11 41.84 14.34
N ALA A 109 27.99 42.40 13.51
CA ALA A 109 28.16 41.95 12.12
C ALA A 109 28.76 40.53 12.06
N PHE A 110 29.71 40.22 12.96
CA PHE A 110 30.27 38.88 13.09
C PHE A 110 29.18 37.86 13.45
N LEU A 111 28.36 38.18 14.46
CA LEU A 111 27.28 37.30 14.89
C LEU A 111 26.22 37.10 13.80
N GLN A 112 25.81 38.17 13.12
CA GLN A 112 24.81 38.08 12.04
C GLN A 112 25.29 37.21 10.88
N GLU A 113 26.55 37.36 10.44
CA GLU A 113 27.10 36.51 9.37
C GLU A 113 27.28 35.07 9.82
N MET A 114 27.71 34.82 11.05
CA MET A 114 27.82 33.45 11.60
C MET A 114 26.45 32.77 11.72
N LEU A 115 25.42 33.49 12.18
CA LEU A 115 24.04 33.00 12.21
C LEU A 115 23.54 32.65 10.80
N GLY A 116 23.77 33.54 9.82
CA GLY A 116 23.39 33.31 8.43
C GLY A 116 24.11 32.11 7.82
N ALA A 117 25.43 32.03 8.01
CA ALA A 117 26.25 30.91 7.52
C ALA A 117 25.81 29.57 8.13
N PHE A 118 25.53 29.54 9.43
CA PHE A 118 25.02 28.35 10.12
C PHE A 118 23.63 27.95 9.60
N HIS A 119 22.71 28.90 9.42
CA HIS A 119 21.38 28.61 8.89
C HIS A 119 21.44 28.04 7.47
N ASP A 120 22.26 28.63 6.59
CA ASP A 120 22.44 28.15 5.22
C ASP A 120 23.05 26.75 5.20
N ALA A 121 24.09 26.50 6.01
CA ALA A 121 24.69 25.17 6.13
C ALA A 121 23.72 24.13 6.70
N ARG A 122 22.92 24.49 7.70
CA ARG A 122 21.90 23.62 8.28
C ARG A 122 20.81 23.29 7.25
N GLN A 123 20.38 24.27 6.44
CA GLN A 123 19.44 24.03 5.34
C GLN A 123 20.04 23.08 4.30
N ASN A 124 21.30 23.28 3.90
CA ASN A 124 21.99 22.38 2.97
C ASN A 124 22.11 20.96 3.52
N MET A 125 22.43 20.81 4.81
CA MET A 125 22.48 19.51 5.49
C MET A 125 21.09 18.84 5.50
N MET A 126 20.04 19.58 5.82
CA MET A 126 18.66 19.07 5.76
C MET A 126 18.27 18.63 4.34
N TRP A 127 18.62 19.43 3.33
CA TRP A 127 18.38 19.09 1.92
C TRP A 127 19.14 17.84 1.48
N ASN A 128 20.43 17.75 1.80
CA ASN A 128 21.24 16.57 1.51
C ASN A 128 20.67 15.33 2.17
N ASN A 129 20.29 15.43 3.46
CA ASN A 129 19.66 14.32 4.18
C ASN A 129 18.31 13.92 3.57
N ARG A 130 17.52 14.87 3.04
CA ARG A 130 16.27 14.56 2.31
C ARG A 130 16.55 13.81 1.01
N ILE A 131 17.61 14.17 0.29
CA ILE A 131 18.06 13.45 -0.91
C ILE A 131 18.52 12.03 -0.57
N VAL A 132 19.32 11.86 0.49
CA VAL A 132 19.77 10.54 0.98
C VAL A 132 18.56 9.65 1.30
N LEU A 133 17.59 10.16 2.06
CA LEU A 133 16.35 9.43 2.36
C LEU A 133 15.60 9.05 1.08
N GLY A 134 15.41 9.99 0.15
CA GLY A 134 14.76 9.71 -1.13
C GLY A 134 15.44 8.58 -1.92
N ARG A 135 16.77 8.56 -1.92
CA ARG A 135 17.57 7.51 -2.58
C ARG A 135 17.43 6.15 -1.90
N GLU A 136 17.45 6.10 -0.57
CA GLU A 136 17.18 4.88 0.19
C GLU A 136 15.78 4.33 -0.12
N GLY A 137 14.78 5.21 -0.20
CA GLY A 137 13.41 4.85 -0.60
C GLY A 137 13.36 4.22 -1.99
N CYS A 138 13.96 4.88 -2.99
CA CYS A 138 14.07 4.34 -4.34
C CYS A 138 14.80 2.98 -4.38
N ALA A 139 15.85 2.80 -3.56
CA ALA A 139 16.59 1.55 -3.51
C ALA A 139 15.73 0.38 -3.01
N VAL A 140 14.89 0.59 -1.98
CA VAL A 140 13.94 -0.42 -1.48
C VAL A 140 12.91 -0.77 -2.56
N GLN A 141 12.42 0.23 -3.30
CA GLN A 141 11.47 0.01 -4.39
C GLN A 141 12.10 -0.80 -5.54
N MET A 142 13.35 -0.48 -5.92
CA MET A 142 14.11 -1.23 -6.92
C MET A 142 14.31 -2.70 -6.49
N ASP A 143 14.63 -2.95 -5.22
CA ASP A 143 14.80 -4.32 -4.73
C ASP A 143 13.49 -5.12 -4.80
N THR A 144 12.38 -4.48 -4.39
CA THR A 144 11.03 -5.06 -4.52
C THR A 144 10.72 -5.40 -5.97
N PHE A 145 10.98 -4.48 -6.91
CA PHE A 145 10.74 -4.69 -8.34
C PHE A 145 11.59 -5.85 -8.89
N ALA A 146 12.85 -5.94 -8.50
CA ALA A 146 13.71 -7.06 -8.87
C ALA A 146 13.18 -8.40 -8.35
N ASP A 147 12.65 -8.45 -7.13
CA ASP A 147 12.05 -9.66 -6.58
C ASP A 147 10.75 -10.06 -7.30
N MET A 148 9.91 -9.07 -7.67
CA MET A 148 8.72 -9.31 -8.49
C MET A 148 9.06 -9.84 -9.88
N LEU A 149 10.10 -9.29 -10.54
CA LEU A 149 10.59 -9.81 -11.81
C LEU A 149 11.03 -11.26 -11.70
N ARG A 150 11.78 -11.62 -10.65
CA ARG A 150 12.21 -13.00 -10.40
C ARG A 150 11.03 -13.93 -10.13
N SER A 151 10.04 -13.50 -9.35
CA SER A 151 8.83 -14.31 -9.10
C SER A 151 8.09 -14.57 -10.41
N THR A 152 7.87 -13.52 -11.20
CA THR A 152 7.18 -13.60 -12.49
C THR A 152 7.92 -14.52 -13.47
N ALA A 153 9.26 -14.44 -13.52
CA ALA A 153 10.08 -15.30 -14.35
C ALA A 153 9.96 -16.79 -13.96
N LYS A 154 9.97 -17.09 -12.65
CA LYS A 154 9.78 -18.45 -12.13
C LYS A 154 8.39 -19.01 -12.41
N GLU A 155 7.36 -18.17 -12.36
CA GLU A 155 5.99 -18.57 -12.69
C GLU A 155 5.85 -18.88 -14.18
N LEU A 156 6.47 -18.09 -15.06
CA LEU A 156 6.49 -18.39 -16.49
C LEU A 156 7.08 -19.78 -16.79
N GLU A 157 8.10 -20.21 -16.05
CA GLU A 157 8.66 -21.56 -16.20
C GLU A 157 7.79 -22.68 -15.62
N LYS A 158 7.14 -22.42 -14.48
CA LYS A 158 6.37 -23.43 -13.74
C LYS A 158 4.92 -23.54 -14.20
N SER A 159 4.40 -22.54 -14.88
CA SER A 159 3.00 -22.46 -15.27
C SER A 159 2.65 -23.51 -16.31
N LEU A 160 3.49 -23.73 -17.32
CA LEU A 160 3.21 -24.66 -18.41
C LEU A 160 3.54 -26.12 -18.04
N PHE A 161 2.52 -26.97 -18.01
CA PHE A 161 2.73 -28.42 -17.97
C PHE A 161 1.88 -29.13 -19.02
N SER A 162 2.40 -30.23 -19.55
CA SER A 162 1.69 -31.09 -20.50
C SER A 162 1.33 -32.42 -19.86
N ASP A 163 0.07 -32.82 -20.01
CA ASP A 163 -0.42 -34.15 -19.64
C ASP A 163 -1.25 -34.72 -20.79
N GLU A 164 -0.60 -35.51 -21.65
CA GLU A 164 -1.24 -36.14 -22.80
C GLU A 164 -2.47 -36.99 -22.42
N ARG A 165 -2.49 -37.59 -21.23
CA ARG A 165 -3.62 -38.43 -20.81
C ARG A 165 -4.82 -37.56 -20.50
N LEU A 166 -4.58 -36.45 -19.80
CA LEU A 166 -5.61 -35.50 -19.44
C LEU A 166 -6.14 -34.76 -20.67
N GLU A 167 -5.27 -34.38 -21.62
CA GLU A 167 -5.65 -33.84 -22.94
C GLU A 167 -6.59 -34.78 -23.70
N LYS A 168 -6.21 -36.06 -23.85
CA LYS A 168 -7.01 -37.07 -24.56
C LYS A 168 -8.35 -37.30 -23.86
N LYS A 169 -8.35 -37.36 -22.51
CA LYS A 169 -9.58 -37.51 -21.71
C LYS A 169 -10.52 -36.33 -21.92
N LEU A 170 -10.00 -35.11 -21.80
CA LEU A 170 -10.76 -33.87 -21.97
C LEU A 170 -11.34 -33.73 -23.39
N ALA A 171 -10.51 -33.94 -24.42
CA ALA A 171 -10.95 -33.91 -25.80
C ALA A 171 -12.04 -34.96 -26.09
N SER A 172 -11.91 -36.17 -25.55
CA SER A 172 -12.91 -37.23 -25.72
C SER A 172 -14.25 -36.91 -25.05
N HIS A 173 -14.22 -36.29 -23.86
CA HIS A 173 -15.42 -35.90 -23.11
C HIS A 173 -16.16 -34.75 -23.78
N LEU A 174 -15.42 -33.72 -24.21
CA LEU A 174 -15.97 -32.56 -24.93
C LEU A 174 -16.53 -32.95 -26.30
N LYS A 175 -15.89 -33.89 -27.01
CA LYS A 175 -16.39 -34.41 -28.29
C LYS A 175 -17.76 -35.08 -28.17
N LYS A 176 -18.02 -35.80 -27.06
CA LYS A 176 -19.34 -36.40 -26.78
C LYS A 176 -20.43 -35.36 -26.58
N ARG A 177 -20.07 -34.14 -26.17
CA ARG A 177 -20.98 -32.99 -25.98
C ARG A 177 -21.05 -32.06 -27.20
N GLY A 178 -20.56 -32.50 -28.36
CA GLY A 178 -20.61 -31.72 -29.59
C GLY A 178 -19.58 -30.58 -29.66
N ILE A 179 -18.55 -30.59 -28.81
CA ILE A 179 -17.47 -29.60 -28.81
C ILE A 179 -16.22 -30.23 -29.42
N ARG A 180 -15.64 -29.61 -30.44
CA ARG A 180 -14.36 -30.03 -31.02
C ARG A 180 -13.24 -29.13 -30.49
N VAL A 181 -12.29 -29.74 -29.79
CA VAL A 181 -11.06 -29.08 -29.31
C VAL A 181 -9.98 -29.19 -30.38
N LEU A 182 -9.28 -28.09 -30.64
CA LEU A 182 -8.10 -28.02 -31.50
C LEU A 182 -6.82 -28.16 -30.66
N TYR A 183 -6.70 -27.34 -29.62
CA TYR A 183 -5.59 -27.34 -28.68
C TYR A 183 -6.12 -27.17 -27.25
N SER A 184 -5.40 -27.77 -26.30
CA SER A 184 -5.61 -27.60 -24.86
C SER A 184 -4.27 -27.38 -24.20
N SER A 185 -4.15 -26.32 -23.41
CA SER A 185 -2.96 -26.02 -22.62
C SER A 185 -3.34 -25.93 -21.15
N PHE A 186 -2.50 -26.49 -20.27
CA PHE A 186 -2.74 -26.52 -18.83
C PHE A 186 -1.71 -25.66 -18.13
N PHE A 187 -2.23 -24.83 -17.22
CA PHE A 187 -1.47 -23.86 -16.47
C PHE A 187 -1.69 -24.06 -14.97
N LEU A 188 -0.66 -23.73 -14.20
CA LEU A 188 -0.77 -23.48 -12.77
C LEU A 188 -0.50 -21.99 -12.53
N ASN A 189 -1.47 -21.27 -11.98
CA ASN A 189 -1.31 -19.85 -11.69
C ASN A 189 -0.41 -19.62 -10.46
N ARG A 190 -0.13 -18.34 -10.16
CA ARG A 190 0.75 -17.92 -9.04
C ARG A 190 0.34 -18.50 -7.69
N GLU A 191 -0.95 -18.68 -7.48
CA GLU A 191 -1.56 -19.18 -6.25
C GLU A 191 -1.66 -20.72 -6.21
N GLY A 192 -1.07 -21.41 -7.20
CA GLY A 192 -1.11 -22.87 -7.29
C GLY A 192 -2.46 -23.44 -7.74
N LYS A 193 -3.29 -22.63 -8.40
CA LYS A 193 -4.61 -23.04 -8.93
C LYS A 193 -4.52 -23.43 -10.39
N TYR A 194 -5.37 -24.35 -10.80
CA TYR A 194 -5.38 -24.83 -12.18
C TYR A 194 -6.08 -23.86 -13.13
N GLU A 195 -5.50 -23.71 -14.31
CA GLU A 195 -6.06 -22.94 -15.41
C GLU A 195 -5.94 -23.75 -16.70
N VAL A 196 -6.98 -23.75 -17.52
CA VAL A 196 -7.08 -24.58 -18.72
C VAL A 196 -7.50 -23.72 -19.89
N HIS A 197 -6.62 -23.57 -20.88
CA HIS A 197 -6.89 -22.83 -22.10
C HIS A 197 -7.34 -23.81 -23.17
N LEU A 198 -8.55 -23.61 -23.68
CA LEU A 198 -9.17 -24.49 -24.66
C LEU A 198 -9.51 -23.72 -25.93
N THR A 199 -8.81 -24.03 -27.01
CA THR A 199 -9.21 -23.57 -28.34
C THR A 199 -10.21 -24.56 -28.91
N ALA A 200 -11.49 -24.20 -28.89
CA ALA A 200 -12.59 -25.11 -29.22
C ALA A 200 -13.65 -24.45 -30.11
N ARG A 201 -14.50 -25.28 -30.72
CA ARG A 201 -15.69 -24.84 -31.47
C ARG A 201 -16.84 -25.83 -31.32
N ALA A 202 -18.07 -25.36 -31.51
CA ALA A 202 -19.24 -26.23 -31.58
C ALA A 202 -19.30 -26.97 -32.94
N VAL A 203 -19.79 -28.21 -32.90
CA VAL A 203 -19.89 -29.09 -34.07
C VAL A 203 -21.32 -29.05 -34.64
N LYS A 204 -21.46 -28.69 -35.93
CA LYS A 204 -22.70 -28.77 -36.75
C LYS A 204 -23.96 -28.14 -36.11
N ASN A 205 -24.29 -26.90 -36.47
CA ASN A 205 -25.55 -26.20 -36.16
C ASN A 205 -26.00 -26.18 -34.69
N THR A 206 -25.12 -26.55 -33.76
CA THR A 206 -25.31 -26.42 -32.32
C THR A 206 -24.57 -25.18 -31.85
N CYS A 207 -25.15 -24.46 -30.89
CA CYS A 207 -24.46 -23.46 -30.11
C CYS A 207 -24.34 -24.02 -28.69
N VAL A 208 -23.14 -24.01 -28.13
CA VAL A 208 -22.90 -24.54 -26.78
C VAL A 208 -22.58 -23.37 -25.87
N THR A 209 -23.24 -23.28 -24.72
CA THR A 209 -22.94 -22.23 -23.73
C THR A 209 -21.55 -22.48 -23.13
N ILE A 210 -20.80 -21.41 -22.86
CA ILE A 210 -19.53 -21.54 -22.14
C ILE A 210 -19.74 -22.21 -20.78
N LYS A 211 -20.84 -21.91 -20.08
CA LYS A 211 -21.22 -22.60 -18.82
C LYS A 211 -21.26 -24.12 -18.96
N ALA A 212 -21.82 -24.65 -20.06
CA ALA A 212 -21.86 -26.09 -20.30
C ALA A 212 -20.47 -26.69 -20.61
N LEU A 213 -19.61 -25.94 -21.30
CA LEU A 213 -18.22 -26.32 -21.55
C LEU A 213 -17.41 -26.34 -20.25
N VAL A 214 -17.45 -25.27 -19.45
CA VAL A 214 -16.76 -25.17 -18.15
C VAL A 214 -17.23 -26.26 -17.19
N LYS A 215 -18.53 -26.58 -17.17
CA LYS A 215 -19.06 -27.71 -16.40
C LYS A 215 -18.44 -29.04 -16.84
N ALA A 216 -18.29 -29.25 -18.14
CA ALA A 216 -17.65 -30.46 -18.67
C ALA A 216 -16.15 -30.52 -18.33
N VAL A 217 -15.44 -29.39 -18.34
CA VAL A 217 -14.04 -29.30 -17.87
C VAL A 217 -13.96 -29.66 -16.39
N SER A 218 -14.86 -29.10 -15.57
CA SER A 218 -14.95 -29.36 -14.14
C SER A 218 -15.13 -30.84 -13.82
N GLU A 219 -16.02 -31.54 -14.54
CA GLU A 219 -16.25 -32.98 -14.40
C GLU A 219 -14.99 -33.82 -14.72
N VAL A 220 -14.22 -33.43 -15.75
CA VAL A 220 -13.03 -34.19 -16.18
C VAL A 220 -11.87 -34.01 -15.19
N MET A 221 -11.70 -32.78 -14.71
CA MET A 221 -10.65 -32.35 -13.78
C MET A 221 -10.95 -32.70 -12.32
N GLY A 222 -12.22 -32.94 -11.98
CA GLY A 222 -12.65 -33.22 -10.60
C GLY A 222 -12.58 -32.00 -9.67
N ARG A 223 -12.62 -30.78 -10.23
CA ARG A 223 -12.56 -29.51 -9.52
C ARG A 223 -13.59 -28.54 -10.11
N GLN A 224 -14.00 -27.54 -9.36
CA GLN A 224 -14.91 -26.52 -9.87
C GLN A 224 -14.13 -25.50 -10.69
N PHE A 225 -14.49 -25.32 -11.96
CA PHE A 225 -13.95 -24.28 -12.82
C PHE A 225 -15.00 -23.20 -13.10
N ILE A 226 -14.54 -21.99 -13.36
CA ILE A 226 -15.29 -20.85 -13.87
C ILE A 226 -14.64 -20.38 -15.19
N ALA A 227 -15.42 -19.71 -16.04
CA ALA A 227 -14.85 -18.98 -17.16
C ALA A 227 -14.28 -17.65 -16.68
N GLU A 228 -13.25 -17.17 -17.36
CA GLU A 228 -12.76 -15.81 -17.19
C GLU A 228 -13.85 -14.77 -17.51
N SER A 229 -13.91 -13.71 -16.69
CA SER A 229 -14.75 -12.54 -16.87
C SER A 229 -14.46 -11.93 -18.24
N ASP A 230 -15.49 -11.57 -19.02
CA ASP A 230 -15.39 -10.99 -20.38
C ASP A 230 -15.29 -11.97 -21.58
N GLN A 231 -15.50 -13.28 -21.36
CA GLN A 231 -15.59 -14.25 -22.47
C GLN A 231 -17.01 -14.35 -23.06
N ALA A 232 -17.08 -14.55 -24.38
CA ALA A 232 -18.34 -14.67 -25.12
C ALA A 232 -19.25 -15.77 -24.54
N PHE A 233 -20.53 -15.51 -24.29
CA PHE A 233 -21.41 -16.49 -23.62
C PHE A 233 -21.62 -17.81 -24.37
N MET A 234 -21.35 -17.84 -25.68
CA MET A 234 -21.68 -18.94 -26.58
C MET A 234 -20.51 -19.32 -27.48
N LEU A 235 -20.27 -20.62 -27.58
CA LEU A 235 -19.32 -21.21 -28.51
C LEU A 235 -20.03 -21.53 -29.85
N GLY A 236 -19.58 -20.86 -30.91
CA GLY A 236 -20.12 -20.97 -32.26
C GLY A 236 -19.36 -21.95 -33.16
N LYS A 237 -19.45 -21.72 -34.49
CA LYS A 237 -18.80 -22.55 -35.52
C LYS A 237 -17.31 -22.27 -35.68
N GLU A 238 -16.86 -21.09 -35.29
CA GLU A 238 -15.46 -20.67 -35.34
C GLU A 238 -14.70 -21.14 -34.10
N TYR A 239 -13.39 -21.35 -34.25
CA TYR A 239 -12.55 -21.68 -33.10
C TYR A 239 -12.34 -20.43 -32.25
N GLN A 240 -12.65 -20.55 -30.97
CA GLN A 240 -12.38 -19.54 -29.96
C GLN A 240 -11.57 -20.16 -28.83
N THR A 241 -10.66 -19.39 -28.26
CA THR A 241 -9.96 -19.77 -27.03
C THR A 241 -10.79 -19.37 -25.83
N ILE A 242 -11.02 -20.34 -24.96
CA ILE A 242 -11.78 -20.19 -23.72
C ILE A 242 -10.84 -20.52 -22.57
N VAL A 243 -10.80 -19.67 -21.56
CA VAL A 243 -9.96 -19.83 -20.38
C VAL A 243 -10.85 -20.28 -19.24
N CYS A 244 -10.59 -21.49 -18.75
CA CYS A 244 -11.27 -22.06 -17.59
C CYS A 244 -10.31 -22.00 -16.41
N MET A 245 -10.66 -21.28 -15.34
CA MET A 245 -9.86 -21.19 -14.11
C MET A 245 -10.56 -21.93 -12.98
N GLU A 246 -9.81 -22.54 -12.07
CA GLU A 246 -10.37 -23.10 -10.82
C GLU A 246 -11.11 -21.99 -10.07
N GLY A 247 -12.39 -22.18 -9.74
CA GLY A 247 -13.25 -21.17 -9.14
C GLY A 247 -13.06 -21.05 -7.63
N PRO A 248 -13.30 -19.87 -7.04
CA PRO A 248 -13.22 -19.68 -5.59
C PRO A 248 -14.30 -20.49 -4.85
N VAL A 249 -13.99 -20.86 -3.61
CA VAL A 249 -14.89 -21.59 -2.72
C VAL A 249 -15.81 -20.63 -1.97
N PHE A 250 -15.39 -19.38 -1.82
CA PHE A 250 -16.15 -18.33 -1.17
C PHE A 250 -16.56 -17.24 -2.17
N TYR A 251 -17.64 -16.54 -1.84
CA TYR A 251 -18.03 -15.28 -2.45
C TYR A 251 -18.24 -14.23 -1.37
N THR A 252 -18.25 -12.96 -1.76
CA THR A 252 -18.48 -11.85 -0.83
C THR A 252 -19.63 -10.99 -1.28
N LEU A 253 -20.25 -10.33 -0.32
CA LEU A 253 -21.19 -9.23 -0.52
C LEU A 253 -20.73 -8.08 0.38
N TYR A 254 -21.10 -6.86 0.02
CA TYR A 254 -20.68 -5.70 0.77
C TYR A 254 -21.76 -4.65 0.91
N GLY A 255 -21.54 -3.77 1.87
CA GLY A 255 -22.41 -2.67 2.22
C GLY A 255 -21.59 -1.48 2.67
N VAL A 256 -21.97 -0.28 2.23
CA VAL A 256 -21.33 0.96 2.66
C VAL A 256 -22.42 1.90 3.16
N ALA A 257 -22.16 2.54 4.30
CA ALA A 257 -22.93 3.66 4.81
C ALA A 257 -21.94 4.81 5.08
N ARG A 258 -22.26 6.01 4.59
CA ARG A 258 -21.40 7.19 4.78
C ARG A 258 -22.22 8.44 5.04
N ILE A 259 -21.69 9.34 5.85
CA ILE A 259 -22.21 10.69 6.05
C ILE A 259 -21.01 11.64 6.20
N GLY A 260 -21.04 12.76 5.45
CA GLY A 260 -20.00 13.76 5.56
C GLY A 260 -20.19 14.67 6.77
N LYS A 261 -19.11 15.27 7.25
CA LYS A 261 -19.12 16.32 8.27
C LYS A 261 -20.15 17.40 7.96
N ASP A 262 -20.87 17.87 8.97
CA ASP A 262 -21.95 18.87 8.83
C ASP A 262 -23.01 18.47 7.78
N CYS A 263 -23.23 17.16 7.60
CA CYS A 263 -24.09 16.58 6.56
C CYS A 263 -23.71 17.01 5.13
N ASN A 264 -22.44 17.31 4.90
CA ASN A 264 -21.95 17.74 3.59
C ASN A 264 -21.89 16.57 2.59
N LYS A 265 -21.94 16.88 1.30
CA LYS A 265 -21.85 15.89 0.22
C LYS A 265 -20.42 15.43 -0.05
N ILE A 266 -19.44 16.25 0.31
CA ILE A 266 -18.01 15.97 0.11
C ILE A 266 -17.46 15.52 1.44
N SER A 267 -16.86 14.33 1.45
CA SER A 267 -16.22 13.72 2.62
C SER A 267 -14.76 13.40 2.28
N GLY A 268 -13.90 13.58 3.26
CA GLY A 268 -12.47 13.26 3.25
C GLY A 268 -12.22 11.76 3.16
N ASP A 269 -13.15 10.94 3.66
CA ASP A 269 -13.12 9.49 3.52
C ASP A 269 -13.34 9.02 2.07
N ASN A 270 -12.48 8.09 1.63
CA ASN A 270 -12.66 7.32 0.43
C ASN A 270 -12.41 5.84 0.66
N PHE A 271 -12.99 5.01 -0.21
CA PHE A 271 -12.82 3.56 -0.15
C PHE A 271 -12.69 3.00 -1.56
N MET A 272 -12.04 1.85 -1.67
CA MET A 272 -11.98 1.06 -2.89
C MET A 272 -12.36 -0.39 -2.62
N MET A 273 -12.91 -1.04 -3.64
CA MET A 273 -13.22 -2.46 -3.61
C MET A 273 -12.97 -3.05 -4.98
N ARG A 274 -12.01 -3.96 -5.07
CA ARG A 274 -11.57 -4.54 -6.34
C ARG A 274 -11.29 -6.02 -6.23
N GLU A 275 -11.88 -6.79 -7.13
CA GLU A 275 -11.50 -8.17 -7.36
C GLU A 275 -10.15 -8.18 -8.08
N LEU A 276 -9.16 -8.77 -7.43
CA LEU A 276 -7.84 -8.98 -7.98
C LEU A 276 -7.78 -10.36 -8.65
N GLY A 277 -6.84 -10.53 -9.58
CA GLY A 277 -6.59 -11.82 -10.22
C GLY A 277 -6.30 -12.94 -9.20
N GLY A 278 -6.73 -14.16 -9.53
CA GLY A 278 -6.49 -15.33 -8.67
C GLY A 278 -7.38 -15.37 -7.43
N GLY A 279 -8.66 -14.96 -7.56
CA GLY A 279 -9.69 -15.13 -6.52
C GLY A 279 -9.41 -14.33 -5.25
N LYS A 280 -8.77 -13.16 -5.39
CA LYS A 280 -8.52 -12.25 -4.28
C LYS A 280 -9.45 -11.04 -4.38
N LEU A 281 -9.82 -10.48 -3.25
CA LEU A 281 -10.59 -9.23 -3.19
C LEU A 281 -9.84 -8.27 -2.27
N ALA A 282 -9.57 -7.08 -2.78
CA ALA A 282 -9.01 -5.98 -2.00
C ALA A 282 -10.12 -5.00 -1.63
N VAL A 283 -10.17 -4.64 -0.35
CA VAL A 283 -11.06 -3.62 0.17
C VAL A 283 -10.22 -2.66 0.99
N ALA A 284 -10.22 -1.39 0.63
CA ALA A 284 -9.47 -0.37 1.35
C ALA A 284 -10.37 0.79 1.75
N LEU A 285 -10.04 1.39 2.89
CA LEU A 285 -10.64 2.62 3.41
C LEU A 285 -9.50 3.58 3.76
N SER A 286 -9.67 4.86 3.42
CA SER A 286 -8.68 5.90 3.66
C SER A 286 -9.37 7.19 4.05
N ASP A 287 -8.88 7.79 5.12
CA ASP A 287 -9.23 9.13 5.56
C ASP A 287 -8.04 10.09 5.29
N GLY A 288 -8.35 11.22 4.67
CA GLY A 288 -7.39 12.25 4.31
C GLY A 288 -7.38 13.38 5.34
N MET A 289 -6.21 13.89 5.69
CA MET A 289 -6.10 14.93 6.73
C MET A 289 -6.96 16.17 6.42
N GLY A 290 -7.77 16.58 7.40
CA GLY A 290 -8.58 17.79 7.35
C GLY A 290 -10.02 17.51 6.92
N SER A 291 -10.67 18.46 6.26
CA SER A 291 -12.07 18.28 5.82
C SER A 291 -12.31 18.91 4.45
N GLY A 292 -13.30 18.37 3.72
CA GLY A 292 -13.74 18.90 2.44
C GLY A 292 -12.85 18.49 1.27
N GLU A 293 -12.79 19.33 0.22
CA GLU A 293 -12.20 18.94 -1.06
C GLU A 293 -10.72 18.55 -1.01
N LYS A 294 -9.92 19.16 -0.12
CA LYS A 294 -8.48 18.84 -0.03
C LYS A 294 -8.26 17.42 0.49
N ALA A 295 -8.87 17.10 1.63
CA ALA A 295 -8.86 15.76 2.22
C ALA A 295 -9.39 14.71 1.23
N CYS A 296 -10.52 15.01 0.58
CA CYS A 296 -11.12 14.14 -0.42
C CYS A 296 -10.16 13.84 -1.60
N ARG A 297 -9.44 14.85 -2.12
CA ARG A 297 -8.46 14.65 -3.20
C ARG A 297 -7.27 13.81 -2.77
N GLU A 298 -6.82 13.96 -1.53
CA GLU A 298 -5.68 13.21 -0.99
C GLU A 298 -6.03 11.73 -0.81
N SER A 299 -7.14 11.43 -0.13
CA SER A 299 -7.61 10.05 0.04
C SER A 299 -7.94 9.40 -1.31
N THR A 300 -8.51 10.15 -2.27
CA THR A 300 -8.76 9.66 -3.64
C THR A 300 -7.46 9.23 -4.31
N LEU A 301 -6.42 10.09 -4.29
CA LEU A 301 -5.12 9.77 -4.89
C LEU A 301 -4.50 8.51 -4.27
N VAL A 302 -4.59 8.37 -2.95
CA VAL A 302 -4.07 7.18 -2.24
C VAL A 302 -4.82 5.92 -2.67
N MET A 303 -6.15 5.98 -2.78
CA MET A 303 -6.97 4.84 -3.23
C MET A 303 -6.69 4.48 -4.68
N GLU A 304 -6.59 5.46 -5.59
CA GLU A 304 -6.28 5.23 -7.01
C GLU A 304 -4.91 4.57 -7.19
N LEU A 305 -3.87 5.08 -6.52
CA LEU A 305 -2.54 4.50 -6.59
C LEU A 305 -2.49 3.09 -5.98
N LEU A 306 -3.21 2.87 -4.88
CA LEU A 306 -3.27 1.55 -4.25
C LEU A 306 -3.97 0.54 -5.14
N GLU A 307 -5.08 0.93 -5.77
CA GLU A 307 -5.80 0.14 -6.75
C GLU A 307 -4.90 -0.28 -7.93
N GLU A 308 -4.24 0.68 -8.58
CA GLU A 308 -3.34 0.41 -9.72
C GLU A 308 -2.20 -0.55 -9.36
N LEU A 309 -1.57 -0.36 -8.19
CA LEU A 309 -0.45 -1.21 -7.74
C LEU A 309 -0.91 -2.63 -7.39
N LEU A 310 -2.06 -2.77 -6.72
CA LEU A 310 -2.61 -4.08 -6.37
C LEU A 310 -3.05 -4.85 -7.62
N GLU A 311 -3.69 -4.18 -8.59
CA GLU A 311 -4.09 -4.77 -9.87
C GLU A 311 -2.88 -5.22 -10.70
N ALA A 312 -1.79 -4.44 -10.66
CA ALA A 312 -0.51 -4.83 -11.27
C ALA A 312 0.18 -6.01 -10.56
N GLY A 313 -0.36 -6.47 -9.42
CA GLY A 313 0.13 -7.63 -8.68
C GLY A 313 1.26 -7.32 -7.70
N PHE A 314 1.42 -6.05 -7.29
CA PHE A 314 2.38 -5.69 -6.26
C PHE A 314 1.94 -6.24 -4.90
N PRO A 315 2.86 -6.71 -4.05
CA PRO A 315 2.54 -7.06 -2.67
C PRO A 315 1.98 -5.85 -1.92
N ALA A 316 0.86 -6.02 -1.21
CA ALA A 316 0.16 -4.93 -0.55
C ALA A 316 1.04 -4.04 0.35
N LYS A 317 1.94 -4.63 1.16
CA LYS A 317 2.89 -3.86 1.99
C LYS A 317 3.83 -3.00 1.16
N ALA A 318 4.31 -3.53 0.04
CA ALA A 318 5.20 -2.81 -0.86
C ALA A 318 4.46 -1.67 -1.57
N ALA A 319 3.21 -1.90 -1.99
CA ALA A 319 2.36 -0.86 -2.57
C ALA A 319 2.16 0.31 -1.59
N ILE A 320 1.81 0.04 -0.33
CA ILE A 320 1.66 1.07 0.70
C ILE A 320 2.99 1.81 0.96
N GLN A 321 4.13 1.11 1.01
CA GLN A 321 5.45 1.74 1.14
C GLN A 321 5.81 2.64 -0.05
N MET A 322 5.45 2.24 -1.28
CA MET A 322 5.65 3.05 -2.49
C MET A 322 4.82 4.34 -2.46
N ILE A 323 3.56 4.23 -2.03
CA ILE A 323 2.68 5.39 -1.86
C ILE A 323 3.23 6.31 -0.76
N ASN A 324 3.63 5.75 0.40
CA ASN A 324 4.23 6.52 1.49
C ASN A 324 5.46 7.32 1.03
N THR A 325 6.36 6.67 0.30
CA THR A 325 7.57 7.31 -0.26
C THR A 325 7.20 8.47 -1.18
N THR A 326 6.21 8.27 -2.06
CA THR A 326 5.73 9.31 -2.99
C THR A 326 5.14 10.51 -2.25
N LEU A 327 4.34 10.28 -1.20
CA LEU A 327 3.74 11.34 -0.38
C LEU A 327 4.82 12.16 0.36
N VAL A 328 5.79 11.49 0.98
CA VAL A 328 6.88 12.14 1.74
C VAL A 328 7.83 12.94 0.84
N MET A 329 8.10 12.46 -0.37
CA MET A 329 9.02 13.11 -1.30
C MET A 329 8.37 14.23 -2.11
N GLY A 330 7.06 14.16 -2.36
CA GLY A 330 6.40 14.96 -3.40
C GLY A 330 5.99 16.39 -3.03
N ARG A 331 6.02 16.81 -1.75
CA ARG A 331 5.41 18.08 -1.32
C ARG A 331 6.22 18.87 -0.28
N GLU A 332 6.02 20.20 -0.27
CA GLU A 332 6.56 21.12 0.74
C GLU A 332 5.76 21.09 2.05
N GLU A 333 4.46 20.80 1.95
CA GLU A 333 3.55 20.60 3.09
C GLU A 333 3.43 19.11 3.43
N ILE A 334 3.27 18.81 4.73
CA ILE A 334 3.03 17.44 5.21
C ILE A 334 1.57 17.11 4.93
N HIS A 335 1.35 16.17 4.01
CA HIS A 335 0.04 15.58 3.75
C HIS A 335 0.11 14.11 4.13
N PHE A 336 -0.82 13.67 4.97
CA PHE A 336 -0.91 12.27 5.34
C PHE A 336 -2.34 11.77 5.22
N SER A 337 -2.45 10.46 5.04
CA SER A 337 -3.73 9.79 4.98
C SER A 337 -3.62 8.46 5.70
N THR A 338 -4.74 8.01 6.24
CA THR A 338 -4.85 6.69 6.85
C THR A 338 -5.08 5.65 5.75
N VAL A 339 -4.62 4.41 5.95
CA VAL A 339 -4.95 3.28 5.07
C VAL A 339 -5.34 2.08 5.91
N ASP A 340 -6.58 1.62 5.76
CA ASP A 340 -7.05 0.33 6.23
C ASP A 340 -7.31 -0.56 5.02
N LEU A 341 -6.55 -1.64 4.86
CA LEU A 341 -6.65 -2.56 3.72
C LEU A 341 -6.95 -3.98 4.20
N SER A 342 -8.06 -4.53 3.75
CA SER A 342 -8.46 -5.93 3.94
C SER A 342 -8.37 -6.70 2.63
N MET A 343 -7.52 -7.72 2.61
CA MET A 343 -7.30 -8.60 1.46
C MET A 343 -7.92 -9.97 1.74
N PHE A 344 -8.93 -10.36 0.98
CA PHE A 344 -9.63 -11.63 1.11
C PHE A 344 -9.14 -12.62 0.05
N ASP A 345 -8.75 -13.83 0.46
CA ASP A 345 -8.52 -14.98 -0.41
C ASP A 345 -9.80 -15.83 -0.44
N LEU A 346 -10.50 -15.78 -1.58
CA LEU A 346 -11.78 -16.44 -1.77
C LEU A 346 -11.65 -17.96 -2.01
N TYR A 347 -10.44 -18.51 -2.09
CA TYR A 347 -10.25 -19.96 -2.10
C TYR A 347 -10.10 -20.54 -0.71
N THR A 348 -9.46 -19.81 0.21
CA THR A 348 -9.09 -20.32 1.54
C THR A 348 -9.92 -19.72 2.67
N GLY A 349 -10.57 -18.58 2.44
CA GLY A 349 -11.21 -17.79 3.49
C GLY A 349 -10.21 -16.98 4.32
N GLU A 350 -8.92 -16.94 3.95
CA GLU A 350 -7.93 -16.10 4.61
C GLU A 350 -8.21 -14.62 4.33
N CYS A 351 -8.31 -13.81 5.38
CA CYS A 351 -8.33 -12.36 5.33
C CYS A 351 -7.07 -11.79 5.97
N ARG A 352 -6.36 -10.94 5.23
CA ARG A 352 -5.19 -10.20 5.70
C ARG A 352 -5.54 -8.74 5.83
N LEU A 353 -5.50 -8.25 7.06
CA LEU A 353 -5.74 -6.86 7.43
C LEU A 353 -4.40 -6.14 7.54
N ILE A 354 -4.28 -4.99 6.91
CA ILE A 354 -3.08 -4.17 6.86
C ILE A 354 -3.47 -2.74 7.21
N LYS A 355 -2.82 -2.16 8.22
CA LYS A 355 -3.18 -0.85 8.77
C LYS A 355 -2.00 0.10 8.76
N ALA A 356 -2.24 1.33 8.33
CA ALA A 356 -1.32 2.46 8.43
C ALA A 356 -2.07 3.69 8.95
N GLY A 357 -1.99 3.95 10.26
CA GLY A 357 -2.65 5.10 10.89
C GLY A 357 -4.17 5.06 10.92
N ALA A 358 -4.79 3.94 10.57
CA ALA A 358 -6.23 3.82 10.45
C ALA A 358 -6.90 3.27 11.72
N SER A 359 -8.19 3.57 11.86
CA SER A 359 -9.07 3.11 12.93
C SER A 359 -9.20 1.59 13.02
N SER A 360 -9.79 1.11 14.13
CA SER A 360 -10.02 -0.32 14.38
C SER A 360 -10.91 -0.96 13.31
N THR A 361 -10.56 -2.18 12.85
CA THR A 361 -11.47 -3.05 12.09
C THR A 361 -12.04 -4.10 13.02
N PHE A 362 -13.29 -4.50 12.82
CA PHE A 362 -13.96 -5.52 13.61
C PHE A 362 -14.30 -6.73 12.74
N ILE A 363 -14.12 -7.93 13.28
CA ILE A 363 -14.52 -9.18 12.65
C ILE A 363 -15.65 -9.78 13.47
N LYS A 364 -16.84 -9.90 12.88
CA LYS A 364 -18.00 -10.52 13.50
C LYS A 364 -18.07 -11.99 13.10
N LYS A 365 -18.00 -12.87 14.11
CA LYS A 365 -18.14 -14.33 13.99
C LYS A 365 -19.34 -14.82 14.78
N GLY A 366 -20.48 -14.96 14.10
CA GLY A 366 -21.76 -15.19 14.78
C GLY A 366 -22.08 -14.05 15.77
N ASN A 367 -22.06 -14.36 17.07
CA ASN A 367 -22.32 -13.37 18.14
C ASN A 367 -21.03 -12.80 18.78
N LYS A 368 -19.85 -13.23 18.33
CA LYS A 368 -18.58 -12.72 18.84
C LYS A 368 -18.05 -11.65 17.91
N VAL A 369 -17.48 -10.59 18.48
CA VAL A 369 -16.79 -9.55 17.72
C VAL A 369 -15.34 -9.54 18.17
N GLU A 370 -14.41 -9.64 17.21
CA GLU A 370 -12.98 -9.49 17.42
C GLU A 370 -12.54 -8.13 16.89
N ARG A 371 -11.83 -7.36 17.71
CA ARG A 371 -11.25 -6.07 17.32
C ARG A 371 -9.81 -6.23 16.85
N ILE A 372 -9.50 -5.62 15.72
CA ILE A 372 -8.15 -5.53 15.13
C ILE A 372 -7.76 -4.05 15.08
N SER A 373 -6.80 -3.65 15.92
CA SER A 373 -6.23 -2.30 15.95
C SER A 373 -4.73 -2.34 15.66
N SER A 374 -4.19 -1.21 15.19
CA SER A 374 -2.75 -1.04 14.94
C SER A 374 -2.27 0.25 15.60
N SER A 375 -0.99 0.29 15.98
CA SER A 375 -0.31 1.49 16.48
C SER A 375 0.51 2.21 15.41
N SER A 376 0.43 1.74 14.17
CA SER A 376 1.16 2.28 13.02
C SER A 376 0.78 3.72 12.70
N LEU A 377 1.75 4.50 12.23
CA LEU A 377 1.53 5.89 11.80
C LEU A 377 0.83 5.95 10.43
N PRO A 378 0.07 7.03 10.15
CA PRO A 378 -0.47 7.29 8.81
C PRO A 378 0.63 7.41 7.75
N ILE A 379 0.29 7.12 6.50
CA ILE A 379 1.22 7.29 5.38
C ILE A 379 1.41 8.77 5.08
N GLY A 380 2.63 9.18 4.72
CA GLY A 380 3.00 10.58 4.44
C GLY A 380 3.64 11.30 5.63
N VAL A 381 3.60 10.74 6.84
CA VAL A 381 4.18 11.37 8.05
C VAL A 381 5.69 11.17 8.14
N MET A 382 6.17 9.93 7.91
CA MET A 382 7.58 9.57 8.02
C MET A 382 8.00 8.68 6.86
N HIS A 383 9.29 8.74 6.51
CA HIS A 383 9.84 7.96 5.40
C HIS A 383 9.78 6.45 5.64
N SER A 384 10.01 6.02 6.88
CA SER A 384 9.87 4.63 7.30
C SER A 384 8.67 4.51 8.23
N ILE A 385 7.65 3.76 7.80
CA ILE A 385 6.52 3.37 8.63
C ILE A 385 6.53 1.85 8.81
N GLU A 386 6.29 1.39 10.04
CA GLU A 386 6.05 -0.02 10.29
C GLU A 386 4.62 -0.37 9.88
N ILE A 387 4.50 -1.20 8.85
CA ILE A 387 3.21 -1.67 8.37
C ILE A 387 2.86 -2.97 9.08
N GLU A 388 1.99 -2.84 10.09
CA GLU A 388 1.40 -3.97 10.79
C GLU A 388 0.45 -4.73 9.86
N SER A 389 0.50 -6.06 9.93
CA SER A 389 -0.42 -6.93 9.20
C SER A 389 -0.88 -8.08 10.07
N VAL A 390 -2.19 -8.30 10.10
CA VAL A 390 -2.82 -9.37 10.87
C VAL A 390 -3.54 -10.30 9.91
N GLN A 391 -3.39 -11.61 10.11
CA GLN A 391 -4.05 -12.63 9.30
C GLN A 391 -5.12 -13.33 10.15
N ARG A 392 -6.30 -13.53 9.56
CA ARG A 392 -7.42 -14.26 10.15
C ARG A 392 -8.06 -15.16 9.10
N THR A 393 -8.56 -16.31 9.52
CA THR A 393 -9.38 -17.17 8.66
C THR A 393 -10.85 -16.89 8.96
N LEU A 394 -11.61 -16.57 7.92
CA LEU A 394 -13.05 -16.33 7.99
C LEU A 394 -13.81 -17.59 7.59
N GLU A 395 -14.99 -17.76 8.17
CA GLU A 395 -15.92 -18.85 7.90
C GLU A 395 -17.19 -18.34 7.22
N ASP A 396 -18.06 -19.26 6.79
CA ASP A 396 -19.34 -18.91 6.19
C ASP A 396 -20.18 -18.03 7.13
N GLY A 397 -20.63 -16.87 6.63
CA GLY A 397 -21.43 -15.91 7.38
C GLY A 397 -20.63 -14.96 8.28
N ASP A 398 -19.30 -14.97 8.23
CA ASP A 398 -18.47 -13.98 8.94
C ASP A 398 -18.52 -12.61 8.24
N PHE A 399 -18.38 -11.54 9.03
CA PHE A 399 -18.30 -10.16 8.52
C PHE A 399 -17.01 -9.48 8.95
N VAL A 400 -16.44 -8.68 8.05
CA VAL A 400 -15.39 -7.70 8.34
C VAL A 400 -16.01 -6.31 8.24
N VAL A 401 -15.89 -5.54 9.32
CA VAL A 401 -16.45 -4.18 9.48
C VAL A 401 -15.29 -3.20 9.62
N MET A 402 -15.09 -2.38 8.60
CA MET A 402 -14.08 -1.31 8.55
C MET A 402 -14.77 0.03 8.79
N ILE A 403 -14.17 0.89 9.60
CA ILE A 403 -14.74 2.19 9.95
C ILE A 403 -13.63 3.26 9.99
N THR A 404 -14.00 4.52 9.73
CA THR A 404 -13.13 5.67 9.97
C THR A 404 -13.18 6.13 11.42
N ASP A 405 -12.19 6.93 11.83
CA ASP A 405 -12.10 7.53 13.16
C ASP A 405 -13.31 8.41 13.50
N GLY A 406 -13.87 9.15 12.54
CA GLY A 406 -15.10 9.91 12.77
C GLY A 406 -16.26 9.06 13.31
N VAL A 407 -16.31 7.75 13.01
CA VAL A 407 -17.32 6.83 13.58
C VAL A 407 -17.00 6.46 15.03
N LEU A 408 -15.73 6.18 15.35
CA LEU A 408 -15.32 5.81 16.71
C LEU A 408 -15.31 7.01 17.65
N ASP A 409 -14.84 8.15 17.19
CA ASP A 409 -14.67 9.38 17.99
C ASP A 409 -16.01 10.04 18.32
N ALA A 410 -17.07 9.69 17.60
CA ALA A 410 -18.44 10.05 17.95
C ALA A 410 -18.96 9.34 19.22
N LEU A 411 -18.34 8.23 19.62
CA LEU A 411 -18.73 7.50 20.82
C LEU A 411 -18.03 8.04 22.09
N PRO A 412 -18.60 7.82 23.29
CA PRO A 412 -18.02 8.27 24.55
C PRO A 412 -16.58 7.80 24.76
N VAL A 413 -15.68 8.76 24.99
CA VAL A 413 -14.24 8.52 25.20
C VAL A 413 -14.02 7.48 26.30
N GLY A 414 -13.24 6.44 25.98
CA GLY A 414 -12.91 5.34 26.89
C GLY A 414 -13.86 4.14 26.80
N GLU A 415 -15.01 4.27 26.13
CA GLU A 415 -15.97 3.18 25.91
C GLU A 415 -16.20 2.86 24.42
N GLN A 416 -15.51 3.59 23.52
CA GLN A 416 -15.72 3.53 22.06
C GLN A 416 -15.68 2.11 21.51
N ASP A 417 -14.61 1.36 21.80
CA ASP A 417 -14.42 -0.01 21.31
C ASP A 417 -15.51 -0.97 21.84
N LEU A 418 -15.83 -0.90 23.14
CA LEU A 418 -16.80 -1.79 23.78
C LEU A 418 -18.22 -1.56 23.25
N LEU A 419 -18.59 -0.30 23.06
CA LEU A 419 -19.88 0.08 22.48
C LEU A 419 -19.96 -0.38 21.03
N MET A 420 -18.90 -0.20 20.25
CA MET A 420 -18.86 -0.66 18.86
C MET A 420 -19.00 -2.19 18.77
N GLU A 421 -18.28 -2.95 19.61
CA GLU A 421 -18.43 -4.41 19.70
C GLU A 421 -19.87 -4.82 20.05
N THR A 422 -20.52 -4.06 20.93
CA THR A 422 -21.91 -4.31 21.34
C THR A 422 -22.91 -4.03 20.20
N ILE A 423 -22.74 -2.93 19.47
CA ILE A 423 -23.59 -2.57 18.32
C ILE A 423 -23.47 -3.64 17.22
N ILE A 424 -22.24 -4.04 16.88
CA ILE A 424 -21.98 -5.06 15.86
C ILE A 424 -22.51 -6.42 16.30
N GLY A 425 -22.27 -6.82 17.55
CA GLY A 425 -22.68 -8.10 18.11
C GLY A 425 -24.20 -8.22 18.28
N GLY A 426 -24.90 -7.12 18.55
CA GLY A 426 -26.35 -7.06 18.73
C GLY A 426 -27.16 -7.20 17.44
N THR A 427 -26.53 -7.08 16.26
CA THR A 427 -27.25 -7.13 14.99
C THR A 427 -27.53 -8.57 14.55
N THR A 428 -28.81 -8.91 14.40
CA THR A 428 -29.24 -10.21 13.85
C THR A 428 -29.58 -10.06 12.36
N GLY A 429 -28.75 -10.58 11.47
CA GLY A 429 -28.98 -10.48 10.03
C GLY A 429 -27.73 -10.81 9.21
N GLY A 430 -27.96 -11.24 7.96
CA GLY A 430 -26.92 -11.66 7.02
C GLY A 430 -26.55 -10.61 5.96
N ASN A 431 -27.17 -9.43 5.96
CA ASN A 431 -27.00 -8.44 4.90
C ASN A 431 -25.94 -7.38 5.29
N PRO A 432 -24.78 -7.32 4.62
CA PRO A 432 -23.74 -6.33 4.89
C PRO A 432 -24.23 -4.88 4.81
N LYS A 433 -25.13 -4.60 3.87
CA LYS A 433 -25.68 -3.24 3.66
C LYS A 433 -26.51 -2.79 4.85
N GLU A 434 -27.39 -3.66 5.34
CA GLU A 434 -28.21 -3.37 6.53
C GLU A 434 -27.33 -3.20 7.77
N LEU A 435 -26.31 -4.04 7.94
CA LEU A 435 -25.37 -3.91 9.05
C LEU A 435 -24.61 -2.57 9.00
N ALA A 436 -24.11 -2.15 7.83
CA ALA A 436 -23.42 -0.88 7.68
C ALA A 436 -24.31 0.32 8.05
N HIS A 437 -25.56 0.32 7.57
CA HIS A 437 -26.52 1.40 7.87
C HIS A 437 -26.92 1.37 9.35
N HIS A 438 -27.15 0.18 9.92
CA HIS A 438 -27.50 0.05 11.33
C HIS A 438 -26.40 0.60 12.25
N ILE A 439 -25.13 0.26 11.99
CA ILE A 439 -24.00 0.78 12.77
C ILE A 439 -23.98 2.31 12.72
N LEU A 440 -24.07 2.89 11.52
CA LEU A 440 -24.03 4.34 11.36
C LEU A 440 -25.22 5.02 12.05
N GLU A 441 -26.43 4.48 11.91
CA GLU A 441 -27.64 4.99 12.59
C GLU A 441 -27.53 4.92 14.11
N GLN A 442 -26.97 3.84 14.68
CA GLN A 442 -26.78 3.73 16.13
C GLN A 442 -25.78 4.78 16.64
N VAL A 443 -24.68 5.02 15.91
CA VAL A 443 -23.70 6.05 16.27
C VAL A 443 -24.32 7.45 16.23
N LEU A 444 -25.07 7.79 15.17
CA LEU A 444 -25.78 9.08 15.06
C LEU A 444 -26.87 9.25 16.12
N ASN A 445 -27.60 8.19 16.46
CA ASN A 445 -28.60 8.24 17.53
C ASN A 445 -27.96 8.44 18.91
N TRP A 446 -26.72 7.97 19.10
CA TRP A 446 -25.99 8.14 20.34
C TRP A 446 -25.51 9.58 20.55
N THR A 447 -24.99 10.21 19.49
CA THR A 447 -24.57 11.62 19.54
C THR A 447 -25.77 12.56 19.67
N GLY A 448 -26.86 12.29 18.93
CA GLY A 448 -28.04 13.17 18.88
C GLY A 448 -27.80 14.51 18.20
N GLU A 449 -26.63 14.68 17.56
CA GLU A 449 -26.15 15.89 16.91
C GLU A 449 -25.68 15.58 15.48
N GLU A 450 -25.44 16.62 14.69
CA GLU A 450 -24.83 16.49 13.37
C GLU A 450 -23.40 15.93 13.46
N PRO A 451 -22.94 15.18 12.44
CA PRO A 451 -21.60 14.57 12.45
C PRO A 451 -20.52 15.65 12.46
N MET A 452 -19.69 15.62 13.51
CA MET A 452 -18.56 16.55 13.71
C MET A 452 -17.36 16.26 12.79
N ASP A 453 -17.34 15.05 12.22
CA ASP A 453 -16.34 14.58 11.27
C ASP A 453 -16.96 13.66 10.21
N ASP A 454 -16.18 13.34 9.18
CA ASP A 454 -16.58 12.39 8.15
C ASP A 454 -16.70 10.97 8.74
N MET A 455 -17.82 10.30 8.45
CA MET A 455 -18.12 8.97 9.00
C MET A 455 -18.38 7.99 7.86
N THR A 456 -17.57 6.94 7.78
CA THR A 456 -17.74 5.87 6.82
C THR A 456 -17.69 4.50 7.50
N VAL A 457 -18.69 3.67 7.21
CA VAL A 457 -18.77 2.27 7.64
C VAL A 457 -18.84 1.39 6.39
N LEU A 458 -17.88 0.48 6.27
CA LEU A 458 -17.83 -0.51 5.20
C LEU A 458 -17.89 -1.91 5.81
N VAL A 459 -18.81 -2.73 5.31
CA VAL A 459 -19.02 -4.10 5.76
C VAL A 459 -18.84 -5.06 4.58
N VAL A 460 -18.05 -6.10 4.77
CA VAL A 460 -17.87 -7.21 3.82
C VAL A 460 -18.29 -8.50 4.53
N GLY A 461 -19.28 -9.20 3.99
CA GLY A 461 -19.62 -10.56 4.40
C GLY A 461 -19.02 -11.59 3.46
N ILE A 462 -18.69 -12.78 3.97
CA ILE A 462 -18.16 -13.90 3.19
C ILE A 462 -19.03 -15.15 3.38
N TRP A 463 -19.27 -15.89 2.30
CA TRP A 463 -20.10 -17.10 2.30
C TRP A 463 -19.53 -18.17 1.39
N ASN A 464 -19.84 -19.42 1.69
CA ASN A 464 -19.43 -20.57 0.91
C ASN A 464 -20.31 -20.73 -0.35
N CYS A 465 -19.68 -20.94 -1.50
CA CYS A 465 -20.33 -21.22 -2.77
C CYS A 465 -21.13 -22.55 -2.74
N GLN A 466 -20.83 -23.47 -1.82
CA GLN A 466 -21.54 -24.75 -1.71
C GLN A 466 -22.95 -24.62 -1.12
N ASP A 467 -23.17 -23.64 -0.24
CA ASP A 467 -24.48 -23.36 0.35
C ASP A 467 -25.41 -22.59 -0.61
N THR A 468 -24.86 -22.09 -1.72
CA THR A 468 -25.56 -21.35 -2.78
C THR A 468 -25.88 -22.19 -4.02
N CYS A 469 -26.36 -23.43 -3.83
CA CYS A 469 -27.22 -24.10 -4.83
C CYS A 469 -28.52 -23.32 -5.18
N ILE A 470 -28.64 -22.04 -4.79
CA ILE A 470 -29.81 -21.17 -4.97
C ILE A 470 -29.56 -20.02 -5.97
N LEU A 471 -28.33 -19.74 -6.45
CA LEU A 471 -28.15 -18.84 -7.61
C LEU A 471 -28.26 -19.62 -8.92
N GLY A 472 -29.44 -20.21 -9.09
CA GLY A 472 -29.85 -20.93 -10.29
C GLY A 472 -31.37 -20.99 -10.38
N THR A 473 -32.04 -19.85 -10.41
CA THR A 473 -33.43 -19.76 -10.91
C THR A 473 -33.69 -18.38 -11.51
N ASP A 474 -33.90 -18.38 -12.82
CA ASP A 474 -34.83 -17.54 -13.58
C ASP A 474 -35.16 -16.13 -13.04
N SER A 475 -34.69 -15.12 -13.76
CA SER A 475 -35.40 -13.85 -13.85
C SER A 475 -35.16 -13.20 -15.23
N VAL A 476 -36.11 -13.51 -16.12
CA VAL A 476 -36.54 -12.86 -17.39
C VAL A 476 -35.55 -12.74 -18.53
#